data_AF-A0A972BI55-F1
#
_entry.id   AF-A0A972BI55-F1
#
_cell.length_a   1.000
_cell.length_b   1.000
_cell.length_c   1.000
_cell.angle_alpha   90.00
_cell.angle_beta   90.00
_cell.angle_gamma   90.00
#
_symmetry.space_group_name_H-M   'P 1'
#
loop_
_entity.id
_entity.type
_entity.pdbx_description
1 polymer ?
#
loop_
_entity_poly.entity_id
_entity_poly.type
_entity_poly.pdbx_seq_one_letter_code
_entity_poly.pdbx_strand_id
1 'polypeptide(L)'
;MLDLNPQEFVITIINLIVLYILLRVLFFKPVSNFLEQRREKVHADLDNARRDREEAQRLLEEHRQLVADNKAEAAKIIDQAVRQAEGRKDEIIAEASQEAQALLQRAKTEIAQERAKVLQELRADISGLSVAIVEKTLARTLTPQDQQAFFDAVLKEMDSYAN
;
A
#
# COMPACT_ATOMS: atom_id res chain seq x y z
N MET A 1 84.10 79.41 16.11
CA MET A 1 83.91 79.20 14.66
C MET A 1 83.70 77.71 14.48
N LEU A 2 82.65 77.29 13.78
CA LEU A 2 82.53 75.89 13.38
C LEU A 2 83.71 75.60 12.44
N ASP A 3 84.71 74.87 12.92
CA ASP A 3 85.69 74.25 12.04
C ASP A 3 84.96 73.17 11.24
N LEU A 4 84.35 73.59 10.13
CA LEU A 4 83.73 72.71 9.16
C LEU A 4 84.85 71.91 8.49
N ASN A 5 85.21 70.80 9.13
CA ASN A 5 86.19 69.88 8.61
C ASN A 5 85.54 69.10 7.45
N PRO A 6 85.98 69.25 6.19
CA PRO A 6 85.34 68.62 5.03
C PRO A 6 85.18 67.09 5.18
N GLN A 7 86.06 66.47 5.97
CA GLN A 7 86.03 65.04 6.27
C GLN A 7 84.81 64.61 7.10
N GLU A 8 84.35 65.41 8.07
CA GLU A 8 83.18 65.07 8.90
C GLU A 8 81.87 65.14 8.09
N PHE A 9 81.80 66.09 7.15
CA PHE A 9 80.65 66.24 6.25
C PHE A 9 80.54 65.03 5.29
N VAL A 10 81.66 64.56 4.74
CA VAL A 10 81.70 63.38 3.86
C VAL A 10 81.27 62.12 4.63
N ILE A 11 81.76 61.92 5.85
CA ILE A 11 81.39 60.76 6.69
C ILE A 11 79.89 60.79 7.02
N THR A 12 79.33 61.97 7.32
CA THR A 12 77.90 62.13 7.61
C THR A 12 77.03 61.80 6.40
N ILE A 13 77.44 62.22 5.19
CA ILE A 13 76.75 61.87 3.94
C ILE A 13 76.82 60.37 3.68
N ILE A 14 77.98 59.74 3.88
CA ILE A 14 78.12 58.28 3.72
C ILE A 14 77.21 57.55 4.71
N ASN A 15 77.16 57.97 5.97
CA ASN A 15 76.27 57.38 6.98
C ASN A 15 74.79 57.53 6.59
N LEU A 16 74.37 58.71 6.11
CA LEU A 16 73.01 58.93 5.61
C LEU A 16 72.67 58.00 4.42
N ILE A 17 73.60 57.83 3.48
CA ILE A 17 73.42 56.92 2.33
C ILE A 17 73.30 55.46 2.80
N VAL A 18 74.17 55.03 3.71
CA VAL A 18 74.14 53.67 4.27
C VAL A 18 72.82 53.44 5.02
N LEU A 19 72.39 54.39 5.85
CA LEU A 19 71.11 54.33 6.57
C LEU A 19 69.93 54.29 5.59
N TYR A 20 69.96 55.09 4.52
CA TYR A 20 68.93 55.10 3.49
C TYR A 20 68.84 53.76 2.75
N ILE A 21 69.97 53.17 2.38
CA ILE A 21 70.00 51.85 1.72
C ILE A 21 69.49 50.77 2.67
N LEU A 22 69.90 50.81 3.94
CA LEU A 22 69.48 49.85 4.95
C LEU A 22 67.97 49.93 5.22
N LEU A 23 67.42 51.15 5.36
CA LEU A 23 65.97 51.37 5.46
C LEU A 23 65.23 50.91 4.21
N ARG A 24 65.72 51.24 3.01
CA ARG A 24 65.10 50.84 1.76
C ARG A 24 65.02 49.32 1.65
N VAL A 25 66.11 48.60 1.91
CA VAL A 25 66.13 47.13 1.81
C VAL A 25 65.28 46.48 2.90
N LEU A 26 65.31 47.01 4.12
CA LEU A 26 64.60 46.45 5.26
C LEU A 26 63.09 46.70 5.20
N PHE A 27 62.63 47.86 4.69
CA PHE A 27 61.20 48.21 4.65
C PHE A 27 60.50 47.81 3.34
N PHE A 28 61.19 47.76 2.21
CA PHE A 28 60.53 47.47 0.92
C PHE A 28 59.98 46.04 0.87
N LYS A 29 60.72 45.07 1.42
CA LYS A 29 60.28 43.66 1.51
C LYS A 29 59.03 43.46 2.38
N PRO A 30 58.97 43.86 3.66
CA PRO A 30 57.81 43.64 4.51
C PRO A 30 56.58 44.42 4.04
N VAL A 31 56.74 45.65 3.54
CA VAL A 31 55.62 46.46 3.05
C VAL A 31 55.02 45.86 1.77
N SER A 32 55.87 45.44 0.82
CA SER A 32 55.40 44.78 -0.39
C SER A 32 54.71 43.44 -0.07
N ASN A 33 55.29 42.63 0.82
CA ASN A 33 54.71 41.35 1.22
C ASN A 33 53.35 41.53 1.93
N PHE A 34 53.22 42.54 2.79
CA PHE A 34 51.95 42.83 3.46
C PHE A 34 50.85 43.25 2.48
N LEU A 35 51.20 44.09 1.49
CA LEU A 35 50.26 44.51 0.45
C LEU A 35 49.85 43.33 -0.46
N GLU A 36 50.79 42.45 -0.80
CA GLU A 36 50.49 41.26 -1.60
C GLU A 36 49.61 40.27 -0.83
N GLN A 37 49.94 39.96 0.43
CA GLN A 37 49.10 39.11 1.29
C GLN A 37 47.69 39.68 1.45
N ARG A 38 47.56 41.00 1.61
CA ARG A 38 46.24 41.63 1.69
C ARG A 38 45.48 41.51 0.37
N ARG A 39 46.15 41.69 -0.77
CA ARG A 39 45.55 41.53 -2.09
C ARG A 39 45.08 40.09 -2.32
N GLU A 40 45.94 39.11 -2.05
CA GLU A 40 45.62 37.68 -2.14
C GLU A 40 44.44 37.31 -1.24
N LYS A 41 44.43 37.79 0.01
CA LYS A 41 43.32 37.52 0.94
C LYS A 41 42.01 38.09 0.42
N VAL A 42 41.99 39.32 -0.07
CA VAL A 42 40.77 39.94 -0.64
C VAL A 42 40.29 39.16 -1.88
N HIS A 43 41.20 38.74 -2.76
CA HIS A 43 40.82 37.91 -3.89
C HIS A 43 40.26 36.57 -3.46
N ALA A 44 40.92 35.89 -2.51
CA ALA A 44 40.44 34.62 -1.98
C ALA A 44 39.06 34.76 -1.32
N ASP A 45 38.83 35.81 -0.52
CA ASP A 45 37.55 36.06 0.12
C ASP A 45 36.45 36.33 -0.92
N LEU A 46 36.74 37.07 -1.99
CA LEU A 46 35.80 37.32 -3.09
C LEU A 46 35.48 36.06 -3.88
N ASP A 47 36.48 35.24 -4.18
CA ASP A 47 36.29 33.98 -4.90
C ASP A 47 35.52 32.96 -4.05
N ASN A 48 35.81 32.90 -2.74
CA ASN A 48 35.02 32.11 -1.79
C ASN A 48 33.56 32.57 -1.78
N ALA A 49 33.31 33.87 -1.61
CA ALA A 49 31.95 34.41 -1.59
C ALA A 49 31.18 34.13 -2.90
N ARG A 50 31.87 34.14 -4.05
CA ARG A 50 31.27 33.76 -5.34
C ARG A 50 30.91 32.28 -5.37
N ARG A 51 31.84 31.40 -4.98
CA ARG A 51 31.60 29.94 -4.92
C ARG A 51 30.46 29.60 -3.98
N ASP A 52 30.46 30.17 -2.78
CA ASP A 52 29.40 29.93 -1.79
C ASP A 52 28.04 30.36 -2.32
N ARG A 53 27.98 31.48 -3.05
CA ARG A 53 26.74 31.96 -3.68
C ARG A 53 26.28 31.04 -4.81
N GLU A 54 27.18 30.58 -5.66
CA GLU A 54 26.87 29.64 -6.75
C GLU A 54 26.40 28.29 -6.18
N GLU A 55 27.07 27.78 -5.17
CA GLU A 55 26.69 26.54 -4.49
C GLU A 55 25.33 26.67 -3.79
N ALA A 56 25.09 27.76 -3.08
CA ALA A 56 23.79 28.04 -2.46
C ALA A 56 22.66 28.12 -3.50
N GLN A 57 22.91 28.75 -4.66
CA GLN A 57 21.94 28.78 -5.75
C GLN A 57 21.69 27.39 -6.34
N ARG A 58 22.74 26.59 -6.51
CA ARG A 58 22.63 25.21 -7.01
C ARG A 58 21.82 24.33 -6.05
N LEU A 59 22.13 24.39 -4.76
CA LEU A 59 21.41 23.66 -3.71
C LEU A 59 19.95 24.11 -3.62
N LEU A 60 19.67 25.40 -3.76
CA LEU A 60 18.29 25.90 -3.76
C LEU A 60 17.50 25.35 -4.94
N GLU A 61 18.10 25.29 -6.12
CA GLU A 61 17.45 24.75 -7.32
C GLU A 61 17.22 23.24 -7.19
N GLU A 62 18.23 22.49 -6.71
CA GLU A 62 18.11 21.06 -6.43
C GLU A 62 17.02 20.78 -5.39
N HIS A 63 16.96 21.55 -4.31
CA HIS A 63 15.89 21.43 -3.32
C HIS A 63 14.52 21.74 -3.89
N ARG A 64 14.38 22.74 -4.77
CA ARG A 64 13.11 23.05 -5.44
C ARG A 64 12.66 21.91 -6.33
N GLN A 65 13.58 21.34 -7.11
CA GLN A 65 13.31 20.17 -7.93
C GLN A 65 12.90 18.98 -7.07
N LEU A 66 13.65 18.67 -6.02
CA LEU A 66 13.34 17.59 -5.09
C LEU A 66 11.95 17.76 -4.45
N VAL A 67 11.57 18.98 -4.06
CA VAL A 67 10.24 19.26 -3.51
C VAL A 67 9.14 19.07 -4.57
N ALA A 68 9.39 19.50 -5.81
CA ALA A 68 8.45 19.31 -6.91
C ALA A 68 8.26 17.82 -7.24
N ASP A 69 9.35 17.07 -7.34
CA ASP A 69 9.35 15.64 -7.64
C ASP A 69 8.66 14.84 -6.52
N ASN A 70 8.96 15.15 -5.26
CA ASN A 70 8.29 14.52 -4.12
C ASN A 70 6.78 14.79 -4.11
N LYS A 71 6.35 16.01 -4.50
CA LYS A 71 4.92 16.32 -4.61
C LYS A 71 4.26 15.53 -5.75
N ALA A 72 4.93 15.42 -6.89
CA ALA A 72 4.45 14.64 -8.02
C ALA A 72 4.34 13.14 -7.68
N GLU A 73 5.35 12.58 -7.01
CA GLU A 73 5.35 11.17 -6.59
C GLU A 73 4.29 10.92 -5.51
N ALA A 74 4.12 11.83 -4.54
CA ALA A 74 3.05 11.73 -3.55
C ALA A 74 1.65 11.75 -4.20
N ALA A 75 1.42 12.64 -5.17
CA ALA A 75 0.17 12.69 -5.91
C ALA A 75 -0.08 11.39 -6.69
N LYS A 76 0.97 10.82 -7.29
CA LYS A 76 0.90 9.53 -8.00
C LYS A 76 0.61 8.36 -7.07
N ILE A 77 1.23 8.30 -5.89
CA ILE A 77 0.95 7.29 -4.86
C ILE A 77 -0.51 7.37 -4.43
N ILE A 78 -1.04 8.58 -4.21
CA ILE A 78 -2.44 8.78 -3.84
C ILE A 78 -3.37 8.32 -4.96
N ASP A 79 -3.11 8.71 -6.23
CA ASP A 79 -3.92 8.28 -7.37
C ASP A 79 -3.93 6.75 -7.53
N GLN A 80 -2.76 6.11 -7.40
CA GLN A 80 -2.65 4.65 -7.44
C GLN A 80 -3.41 3.98 -6.29
N ALA A 81 -3.31 4.51 -5.07
CA ALA A 81 -4.02 4.00 -3.92
C ALA A 81 -5.54 4.12 -4.09
N VAL A 82 -6.03 5.24 -4.63
CA VAL A 82 -7.46 5.45 -4.92
C VAL A 82 -7.94 4.45 -5.97
N ARG A 83 -7.24 4.32 -7.10
CA ARG A 83 -7.60 3.34 -8.14
C ARG A 83 -7.60 1.90 -7.62
N GLN A 84 -6.62 1.55 -6.80
CA GLN A 84 -6.55 0.21 -6.21
C GLN A 84 -7.70 0.00 -5.21
N ALA A 85 -8.06 1.01 -4.43
CA ALA A 85 -9.18 0.94 -3.51
C ALA A 85 -10.52 0.80 -4.24
N GLU A 86 -10.71 1.54 -5.33
CA GLU A 86 -11.89 1.41 -6.21
C GLU A 86 -11.97 0.02 -6.82
N GLY A 87 -10.88 -0.50 -7.40
CA GLY A 87 -10.84 -1.84 -7.96
C GLY A 87 -11.15 -2.93 -6.92
N ARG A 88 -10.57 -2.83 -5.72
CA ARG A 88 -10.87 -3.76 -4.62
C ARG A 88 -12.32 -3.65 -4.14
N LYS A 89 -12.87 -2.44 -4.07
CA LYS A 89 -14.27 -2.23 -3.70
C LYS A 89 -15.18 -2.94 -4.70
N ASP A 90 -14.92 -2.80 -5.99
CA ASP A 90 -15.72 -3.44 -7.03
C ASP A 90 -15.58 -4.96 -7.00
N GLU A 91 -14.38 -5.50 -6.77
CA GLU A 91 -14.15 -6.93 -6.53
C GLU A 91 -14.94 -7.45 -5.33
N ILE A 92 -14.88 -6.76 -4.18
CA ILE A 92 -15.61 -7.15 -2.96
C ILE A 92 -17.12 -7.16 -3.21
N ILE A 93 -17.65 -6.14 -3.91
CA ILE A 93 -19.08 -6.07 -4.23
C ILE A 93 -19.48 -7.22 -5.18
N ALA A 94 -18.65 -7.52 -6.19
CA ALA A 94 -18.90 -8.61 -7.12
C ALA A 94 -18.88 -9.97 -6.41
N GLU A 95 -17.87 -10.22 -5.57
CA GLU A 95 -17.75 -11.44 -4.78
C GLU A 95 -18.93 -11.61 -3.82
N ALA A 96 -19.28 -10.56 -3.07
CA ALA A 96 -20.43 -10.58 -2.17
C ALA A 96 -21.75 -10.84 -2.91
N SER A 97 -21.93 -10.27 -4.11
CA SER A 97 -23.11 -10.53 -4.95
C SER A 97 -23.16 -11.99 -5.41
N GLN A 98 -22.02 -12.54 -5.84
CA GLN A 98 -21.91 -13.93 -6.27
C GLN A 98 -22.18 -14.89 -5.11
N GLU A 99 -21.64 -14.61 -3.92
CA GLU A 99 -21.86 -15.41 -2.72
C GLU A 99 -23.33 -15.36 -2.28
N ALA A 100 -23.95 -14.18 -2.29
CA ALA A 100 -25.37 -14.02 -1.99
C ALA A 100 -26.26 -14.81 -2.97
N GLN A 101 -25.95 -14.79 -4.27
CA GLN A 101 -26.65 -15.59 -5.27
C GLN A 101 -26.46 -17.09 -5.03
N ALA A 102 -25.24 -17.54 -4.73
CA ALA A 102 -24.95 -18.93 -4.44
C ALA A 102 -25.71 -19.41 -3.19
N LEU A 103 -25.76 -18.58 -2.13
CA LEU A 103 -26.50 -18.85 -0.91
C LEU A 103 -28.00 -18.98 -1.18
N LEU A 104 -28.57 -18.05 -1.96
CA LEU A 104 -29.98 -18.10 -2.35
C LEU A 104 -30.32 -19.37 -3.15
N GLN A 105 -29.43 -19.80 -4.05
CA GLN A 105 -29.65 -21.02 -4.81
C GLN A 105 -29.57 -22.26 -3.91
N ARG A 106 -28.58 -22.34 -3.02
CA ARG A 106 -28.48 -23.43 -2.04
C ARG A 106 -29.73 -23.50 -1.15
N ALA A 107 -30.17 -22.37 -0.59
CA ALA A 107 -31.38 -22.30 0.22
C ALA A 107 -32.63 -22.75 -0.54
N LYS A 108 -32.77 -22.37 -1.83
CA LYS A 108 -33.88 -22.84 -2.67
C LYS A 108 -33.82 -24.35 -2.90
N THR A 109 -32.63 -24.90 -3.16
CA THR A 109 -32.44 -26.34 -3.33
C THR A 109 -32.75 -27.10 -2.05
N GLU A 110 -32.27 -26.63 -0.89
CA GLU A 110 -32.55 -27.22 0.42
C GLU A 110 -34.06 -27.19 0.74
N ILE A 111 -34.73 -26.07 0.52
CA ILE A 111 -36.19 -25.96 0.71
C ILE A 111 -36.94 -26.94 -0.21
N ALA A 112 -36.50 -27.10 -1.46
CA ALA A 112 -37.12 -28.04 -2.39
C ALA A 112 -36.93 -29.50 -1.94
N GLN A 113 -35.73 -29.85 -1.45
CA GLN A 113 -35.43 -31.17 -0.91
C GLN A 113 -36.23 -31.45 0.36
N GLU A 114 -36.30 -30.50 1.29
CA GLU A 114 -37.06 -30.63 2.53
C GLU A 114 -38.56 -30.80 2.25
N ARG A 115 -39.12 -30.03 1.30
CA ARG A 115 -40.51 -30.22 0.85
C ARG A 115 -40.75 -31.61 0.28
N ALA A 116 -39.84 -32.12 -0.55
CA ALA A 116 -39.96 -33.46 -1.12
C ALA A 116 -39.95 -34.54 -0.02
N LYS A 117 -39.06 -34.39 0.97
CA LYS A 117 -38.97 -35.27 2.13
C LYS A 117 -40.23 -35.25 2.98
N VAL A 118 -40.74 -34.07 3.34
CA VAL A 118 -41.98 -33.91 4.10
C VAL A 118 -43.17 -34.53 3.35
N LEU A 119 -43.27 -34.35 2.03
CA LEU A 119 -44.33 -34.97 1.23
C LEU A 119 -44.23 -36.50 1.21
N GLN A 120 -43.01 -37.06 1.21
CA GLN A 120 -42.80 -38.50 1.28
C GLN A 120 -43.19 -39.06 2.64
N GLU A 121 -42.81 -38.39 3.73
CA GLU A 121 -43.21 -38.73 5.11
C GLU A 121 -44.73 -38.66 5.25
N LEU A 122 -45.38 -37.60 4.75
CA LEU A 122 -46.84 -37.46 4.81
C LEU A 122 -47.57 -38.57 4.05
N ARG A 123 -47.04 -39.02 2.91
CA ARG A 123 -47.60 -40.17 2.17
C ARG A 123 -47.46 -41.48 2.94
N ALA A 124 -46.34 -41.68 3.62
CA ALA A 124 -46.14 -42.86 4.46
C ALA A 124 -47.13 -42.87 5.63
N ASP A 125 -47.29 -41.73 6.30
CA ASP A 125 -48.24 -41.55 7.42
C ASP A 125 -49.69 -41.79 6.99
N ILE A 126 -50.12 -41.21 5.86
CA ILE A 126 -51.49 -41.41 5.32
C ILE A 126 -51.72 -42.88 4.94
N SER A 127 -50.72 -43.55 4.37
CA SER A 127 -50.82 -44.97 4.00
C SER A 127 -50.97 -45.84 5.26
N GLY A 128 -50.18 -45.58 6.30
CA GLY A 128 -50.30 -46.25 7.59
C GLY A 128 -51.66 -46.02 8.25
N LEU A 129 -52.16 -44.78 8.23
CA LEU A 129 -53.48 -44.44 8.76
C LEU A 129 -54.61 -45.15 8.00
N SER A 130 -54.48 -45.22 6.67
CA SER A 130 -55.46 -45.88 5.80
C SER A 130 -55.51 -47.39 6.05
N VAL A 131 -54.36 -48.05 6.22
CA VAL A 131 -54.30 -49.46 6.61
C VAL A 131 -54.94 -49.68 7.98
N ALA A 132 -54.62 -48.85 8.97
CA ALA A 132 -55.22 -48.96 10.31
C ALA A 132 -56.75 -48.74 10.30
N ILE A 133 -57.27 -47.85 9.44
CA ILE A 133 -58.71 -47.64 9.25
C ILE A 133 -59.35 -48.87 8.60
N VAL A 134 -58.73 -49.43 7.56
CA VAL A 134 -59.21 -50.64 6.88
C VAL A 134 -59.22 -51.83 7.84
N GLU A 135 -58.15 -52.07 8.60
CA GLU A 135 -58.08 -53.13 9.61
C GLU A 135 -59.20 -53.00 10.65
N LYS A 136 -59.40 -51.78 11.19
CA LYS A 136 -60.44 -51.53 12.20
C LYS A 136 -61.86 -51.64 11.66
N THR A 137 -62.08 -51.25 10.40
CA THR A 137 -63.40 -51.36 9.75
C THR A 137 -63.69 -52.80 9.40
N LEU A 138 -62.74 -53.51 8.78
CA LEU A 138 -62.88 -54.92 8.43
C LEU A 138 -63.12 -55.77 9.69
N ALA A 139 -62.39 -55.55 10.78
CA ALA A 139 -62.61 -56.22 12.06
C ALA A 139 -64.00 -55.97 12.67
N ARG A 140 -64.65 -54.85 12.34
CA ARG A 140 -66.01 -54.53 12.80
C ARG A 140 -67.11 -55.05 11.88
N THR A 141 -66.84 -55.24 10.60
CA THR A 141 -67.84 -55.59 9.58
C THR A 141 -67.76 -57.05 9.13
N LEU A 142 -66.71 -57.78 9.50
CA LEU A 142 -66.54 -59.20 9.21
C LEU A 142 -67.71 -60.04 9.75
N THR A 143 -68.55 -60.54 8.85
CA THR A 143 -69.57 -61.55 9.15
C THR A 143 -69.04 -62.96 8.81
N PRO A 144 -69.61 -64.05 9.36
CA PRO A 144 -69.20 -65.42 9.03
C PRO A 144 -69.29 -65.76 7.53
N GLN A 145 -70.17 -65.07 6.79
CA GLN A 145 -70.33 -65.22 5.34
C GLN A 145 -69.19 -64.57 4.54
N ASP A 146 -68.69 -63.41 4.98
CA ASP A 146 -67.55 -62.75 4.33
C ASP A 146 -66.26 -63.57 4.48
N GLN A 147 -66.10 -64.29 5.60
CA GLN A 147 -64.97 -65.21 5.80
C GLN A 147 -65.01 -66.37 4.81
N GLN A 148 -66.18 -66.98 4.58
CA GLN A 148 -66.31 -68.06 3.60
C GLN A 148 -66.08 -67.57 2.16
N ALA A 149 -66.64 -66.41 1.80
CA ALA A 149 -66.42 -65.82 0.48
C ALA A 149 -64.95 -65.45 0.22
N PHE A 150 -64.21 -65.03 1.26
CA PHE A 150 -62.77 -64.79 1.16
C PHE A 150 -61.97 -66.08 0.97
N PHE A 151 -62.29 -67.14 1.71
CA PHE A 151 -61.66 -68.45 1.52
C PHE A 151 -61.89 -68.99 0.10
N ASP A 152 -63.11 -68.89 -0.41
CA ASP A 152 -63.44 -69.33 -1.77
C ASP A 152 -62.72 -68.49 -2.84
N ALA A 153 -62.57 -67.18 -2.62
CA ALA A 153 -61.83 -66.30 -3.53
C ALA A 153 -60.33 -66.61 -3.55
N VAL A 154 -59.71 -66.87 -2.40
CA VAL A 154 -58.29 -67.26 -2.29
C VAL A 154 -58.04 -68.59 -2.98
N LEU A 155 -58.91 -69.58 -2.79
CA LEU A 155 -58.80 -70.87 -3.47
C LEU A 155 -58.89 -70.72 -4.99
N LYS A 156 -59.83 -69.90 -5.47
CA LYS A 156 -60.00 -69.62 -6.90
C LYS A 156 -58.81 -68.88 -7.53
N GLU A 157 -58.16 -68.00 -6.77
CA GLU A 157 -56.95 -67.31 -7.21
C GLU A 157 -55.73 -68.24 -7.22
N MET A 158 -55.60 -69.14 -6.24
CA MET A 158 -54.57 -70.19 -6.24
C MET A 158 -54.71 -71.16 -7.41
N ASP A 159 -55.94 -71.54 -7.77
CA ASP A 159 -56.23 -72.37 -8.95
C ASP A 159 -55.94 -71.63 -10.27
N SER A 160 -56.02 -70.29 -10.27
CA SER A 160 -55.68 -69.43 -11.41
C SER A 160 -54.16 -69.28 -11.61
N TYR A 161 -53.34 -69.47 -10.59
CA TYR A 161 -51.87 -69.51 -10.71
C TYR A 161 -51.30 -70.91 -10.92
N ALA A 162 -52.15 -71.96 -10.83
CA ALA A 162 -51.79 -73.36 -11.03
C ALA A 162 -52.07 -73.90 -12.45
N ASN A 163 -52.52 -73.04 -13.37
CA ASN A 163 -52.56 -73.27 -14.83
C ASN A 163 -51.66 -72.27 -15.55
#